data_AF-A0A940KLV0-F1
#
_entry.id   AF-A0A940KLV0-F1
#
_cell.length_a   1.000
_cell.length_b   1.000
_cell.length_c   1.000
_cell.angle_alpha   90.00
_cell.angle_beta   90.00
_cell.angle_gamma   90.00
#
_symmetry.space_group_name_H-M   'P 1'
#
loop_
_entity.id
_entity.type
_entity.pdbx_description
1 polymer ?
#
loop_
_entity_poly.entity_id
_entity_poly.type
_entity_poly.pdbx_seq_one_letter_code
_entity_poly.pdbx_strand_id
1 'polypeptide(L)'
;MDVIKNIQDLFIHEIQVLWSAEAMLVEKMPAMIERASNEGLKSLLALHHAETQQHKTALEAICRQLDIDPKGDFNPGIEGILKEGEKVMAKDATPEGMDAALIAGAQKVEHYEISGYGSAAHYA
;
A
#
# COMPACT_ATOMS: atom_id res chain seq x y z
N MET A 1 6.67 22.48 -3.52
CA MET A 1 7.41 21.30 -4.00
C MET A 1 8.70 21.29 -3.24
N ASP A 2 8.86 20.33 -2.35
CA ASP A 2 10.13 20.07 -1.70
C ASP A 2 11.14 19.61 -2.76
N VAL A 3 12.34 20.17 -2.72
CA VAL A 3 13.39 19.93 -3.73
C VAL A 3 14.24 18.76 -3.26
N ILE A 4 14.29 17.69 -4.04
CA ILE A 4 15.23 16.58 -3.85
C ILE A 4 16.61 17.02 -4.35
N LYS A 5 17.57 17.24 -3.44
CA LYS A 5 18.91 17.76 -3.78
C LYS A 5 19.95 16.64 -3.85
N ASN A 6 19.72 15.53 -3.17
CA ASN A 6 20.66 14.44 -3.03
C ASN A 6 19.93 13.10 -2.77
N ILE A 7 20.68 12.00 -2.68
CA ILE A 7 20.13 10.65 -2.48
C ILE A 7 19.45 10.49 -1.11
N GLN A 8 19.94 11.16 -0.06
CA GLN A 8 19.30 11.14 1.27
C GLN A 8 17.90 11.77 1.20
N ASP A 9 17.75 12.89 0.49
CA ASP A 9 16.44 13.53 0.30
C ASP A 9 15.48 12.61 -0.45
N LEU A 10 15.98 11.88 -1.46
CA LEU A 10 15.19 10.89 -2.21
C LEU A 10 14.80 9.70 -1.32
N PHE A 11 15.73 9.18 -0.52
CA PHE A 11 15.44 8.09 0.42
C PHE A 11 14.35 8.49 1.43
N ILE A 12 14.45 9.68 2.02
CA ILE A 12 13.43 10.21 2.94
C ILE A 12 12.06 10.30 2.25
N HIS A 13 12.02 10.83 1.03
CA HIS A 13 10.80 10.90 0.22
C HIS A 13 10.20 9.51 0.00
N GLU A 14 10.98 8.54 -0.45
CA GLU A 14 10.51 7.17 -0.68
C GLU A 14 9.97 6.52 0.61
N ILE A 15 10.63 6.71 1.75
CA ILE A 15 10.14 6.19 3.05
C ILE A 15 8.79 6.80 3.43
N GLN A 16 8.61 8.11 3.24
CA GLN A 16 7.33 8.79 3.53
C GLN A 16 6.21 8.36 2.56
N VAL A 17 6.54 8.20 1.28
CA VAL A 17 5.62 7.71 0.24
C VAL A 17 5.20 6.26 0.48
N LEU A 18 6.11 5.40 0.93
CA LEU A 18 5.82 4.03 1.37
C LEU A 18 4.93 4.02 2.61
N TRP A 19 5.23 4.86 3.61
CA TRP A 19 4.39 4.94 4.81
C TRP A 19 2.97 5.39 4.48
N SER A 20 2.84 6.36 3.56
CA SER A 20 1.56 6.83 3.06
C SER A 20 0.77 5.70 2.38
N ALA A 21 1.44 4.85 1.59
CA ALA A 21 0.83 3.69 0.95
C ALA A 21 0.31 2.67 1.97
N GLU A 22 1.19 2.22 2.86
CA GLU A 22 0.86 1.25 3.91
C GLU A 22 -0.27 1.76 4.81
N ALA A 23 -0.27 3.05 5.16
CA ALA A 23 -1.35 3.67 5.93
C ALA A 23 -2.71 3.63 5.22
N MET A 24 -2.75 3.91 3.91
CA MET A 24 -3.97 3.81 3.12
C MET A 24 -4.44 2.36 2.97
N LEU A 25 -3.52 1.42 2.77
CA LEU A 25 -3.86 0.00 2.66
C LEU A 25 -4.47 -0.55 3.94
N VAL A 26 -3.92 -0.20 5.11
CA VAL A 26 -4.50 -0.57 6.41
C VAL A 26 -5.95 -0.11 6.53
N GLU A 27 -6.31 1.06 5.99
CA GLU A 27 -7.68 1.59 6.02
C GLU A 27 -8.60 0.85 5.03
N LYS A 28 -8.11 0.52 3.83
CA LYS A 28 -8.95 0.07 2.71
C LYS A 28 -9.12 -1.44 2.62
N MET A 29 -8.12 -2.21 3.04
CA MET A 29 -8.15 -3.67 2.96
C MET A 29 -9.33 -4.35 3.66
N PRO A 30 -9.85 -3.89 4.81
CA PRO A 30 -11.03 -4.49 5.44
C PRO A 30 -12.23 -4.61 4.48
N ALA A 31 -12.48 -3.58 3.65
CA ALA A 31 -13.55 -3.61 2.67
C ALA A 31 -13.31 -4.65 1.56
N MET A 32 -12.05 -4.88 1.18
CA MET A 32 -11.69 -5.92 0.21
C MET A 32 -11.95 -7.33 0.78
N ILE A 33 -11.58 -7.54 2.05
CA ILE A 33 -11.81 -8.81 2.76
C ILE A 33 -13.32 -9.11 2.83
N GLU A 34 -14.13 -8.13 3.20
CA GLU A 34 -15.59 -8.29 3.27
C GLU A 34 -16.22 -8.61 1.92
N ARG A 35 -15.68 -8.04 0.83
CA ARG A 35 -16.22 -8.21 -0.52
C ARG A 35 -15.85 -9.54 -1.16
N ALA A 36 -14.76 -10.17 -0.72
CA ALA A 36 -14.34 -11.47 -1.23
C ALA A 36 -15.38 -12.55 -0.89
N SER A 37 -15.56 -13.52 -1.77
CA SER A 37 -16.47 -14.65 -1.58
C SER A 37 -15.73 -15.94 -1.24
N ASN A 38 -14.54 -16.12 -1.80
CA ASN A 38 -13.68 -17.27 -1.52
C ASN A 38 -12.99 -17.14 -0.15
N GLU A 39 -13.19 -18.14 0.72
CA GLU A 39 -12.61 -18.14 2.08
C GLU A 39 -11.07 -18.17 2.10
N GLY A 40 -10.44 -18.79 1.09
CA GLY A 40 -8.99 -18.75 0.92
C GLY A 40 -8.50 -17.34 0.59
N LEU A 41 -9.17 -16.65 -0.32
CA LEU A 41 -8.85 -15.25 -0.66
C LEU A 41 -9.04 -14.33 0.55
N LYS A 42 -10.14 -14.46 1.30
CA LYS A 42 -10.36 -13.71 2.56
C LYS A 42 -9.21 -13.91 3.53
N SER A 43 -8.80 -15.16 3.73
CA SER A 43 -7.72 -15.50 4.67
C SER A 43 -6.40 -14.88 4.24
N LEU A 44 -6.08 -14.90 2.94
CA LEU A 44 -4.87 -14.28 2.41
C LEU A 44 -4.90 -12.74 2.53
N LEU A 45 -6.03 -12.10 2.22
CA LEU A 45 -6.18 -10.65 2.40
C LEU A 45 -6.11 -10.24 3.88
N ALA A 46 -6.68 -11.04 4.79
CA ALA A 46 -6.58 -10.79 6.23
C ALA A 46 -5.16 -10.97 6.78
N LEU A 47 -4.43 -11.98 6.29
CA LEU A 47 -3.01 -12.14 6.59
C LEU A 47 -2.22 -10.93 6.11
N HIS A 48 -2.40 -10.55 4.85
CA HIS A 48 -1.70 -9.41 4.28
C HIS A 48 -2.03 -8.11 5.04
N HIS A 49 -3.28 -7.90 5.47
CA HIS A 49 -3.65 -6.74 6.28
C HIS A 49 -2.87 -6.64 7.60
N ALA A 50 -2.59 -7.78 8.23
CA ALA A 50 -1.75 -7.82 9.43
C ALA A 50 -0.27 -7.53 9.11
N GLU A 51 0.24 -8.00 7.97
CA GLU A 51 1.60 -7.69 7.47
C GLU A 51 1.75 -6.20 7.18
N THR A 52 0.80 -5.59 6.45
CA THR A 52 0.73 -4.14 6.15
C THR A 52 0.79 -3.30 7.43
N GLN A 53 0.09 -3.70 8.50
CA GLN A 53 0.17 -3.01 9.80
C GLN A 53 1.59 -3.08 10.41
N GLN A 54 2.27 -4.22 10.26
CA GLN A 54 3.65 -4.38 10.72
C GLN A 54 4.62 -3.55 9.88
N HIS A 55 4.46 -3.55 8.57
CA HIS A 55 5.28 -2.74 7.65
C HIS A 55 5.15 -1.25 7.92
N LYS A 56 3.92 -0.75 8.08
CA LYS A 56 3.67 0.62 8.53
C LYS A 56 4.41 0.95 9.82
N THR A 57 4.34 0.07 10.82
CA THR A 57 5.03 0.24 12.11
C THR A 57 6.56 0.24 11.95
N ALA A 58 7.10 -0.58 11.03
CA ALA A 58 8.51 -0.61 10.71
C ALA A 58 8.97 0.71 10.04
N LEU A 59 8.21 1.24 9.10
CA LEU A 59 8.47 2.54 8.48
C LEU A 59 8.41 3.69 9.50
N GLU A 60 7.46 3.67 10.44
CA GLU A 60 7.43 4.64 11.55
C GLU A 60 8.69 4.56 12.41
N ALA A 61 9.23 3.36 12.64
CA ALA A 61 10.49 3.20 13.35
C ALA A 61 11.69 3.77 12.57
N ILE A 62 11.72 3.60 11.25
CA ILE A 62 12.75 4.20 10.38
C ILE A 62 12.63 5.73 10.41
N CYS A 63 11.44 6.29 10.26
CA CYS A 63 11.21 7.73 10.35
C CYS A 63 11.71 8.32 11.68
N ARG A 64 11.46 7.63 12.81
CA ARG A 64 12.00 8.03 14.12
C ARG A 64 13.53 7.99 14.18
N GLN A 65 14.19 7.02 13.54
CA GLN A 65 15.67 6.94 13.50
C GLN A 65 16.28 8.08 12.68
N LEU A 66 15.55 8.55 11.66
CA LEU A 66 15.95 9.64 10.78
C LEU A 66 15.52 11.03 11.27
N ASP A 67 14.78 11.11 12.38
CA ASP A 67 14.19 12.34 12.92
C ASP A 67 13.29 13.07 11.90
N ILE A 68 12.45 12.31 11.18
CA ILE A 68 11.50 12.81 10.17
C ILE A 68 10.05 12.47 10.55
N ASP A 69 9.09 13.27 10.05
CA ASP A 69 7.66 12.97 10.17
C ASP A 69 7.25 11.94 9.10
N PRO A 70 6.67 10.78 9.47
CA PRO A 70 6.15 9.82 8.49
C PRO A 70 5.04 10.40 7.58
N LYS A 71 4.32 11.43 8.01
CA LYS A 71 3.25 12.09 7.24
C LYS A 71 3.74 13.18 6.29
N GLY A 72 5.06 13.26 6.06
CA GLY A 72 5.66 14.33 5.28
C GLY A 72 5.33 14.30 3.79
N ASP A 73 4.91 13.15 3.25
CA ASP A 73 4.53 13.04 1.84
C ASP A 73 3.28 12.17 1.62
N PHE A 74 2.55 12.47 0.55
CA PHE A 74 1.36 11.75 0.14
C PHE A 74 1.67 10.91 -1.09
N ASN A 75 1.15 9.69 -1.13
CA ASN A 75 1.32 8.82 -2.30
C ASN A 75 0.11 8.89 -3.26
N PRO A 76 0.15 9.72 -4.33
CA PRO A 76 -0.94 9.78 -5.29
C PRO A 76 -1.01 8.53 -6.18
N GLY A 77 0.08 7.79 -6.33
CA GLY A 77 0.14 6.58 -7.16
C GLY A 77 -0.73 5.47 -6.59
N ILE A 78 -0.51 5.14 -5.32
CA ILE A 78 -1.30 4.12 -4.63
C ILE A 78 -2.74 4.57 -4.42
N GLU A 79 -2.99 5.86 -4.17
CA GLU A 79 -4.35 6.40 -4.08
C GLU A 79 -5.13 6.15 -5.40
N GLY A 80 -4.46 6.33 -6.54
CA GLY A 80 -5.03 6.02 -7.85
C GLY A 80 -5.38 4.54 -8.02
N ILE A 81 -4.49 3.64 -7.62
CA ILE A 81 -4.71 2.18 -7.67
C ILE A 81 -5.89 1.78 -6.77
N LEU A 82 -5.95 2.32 -5.54
CA LEU A 82 -7.04 2.06 -4.61
C LEU A 82 -8.39 2.56 -5.13
N LYS A 83 -8.43 3.78 -5.69
CA LYS A 83 -9.64 4.31 -6.34
C LYS A 83 -10.07 3.48 -7.55
N GLU A 84 -9.13 2.88 -8.27
CA GLU A 84 -9.45 1.93 -9.34
C GLU A 84 -10.14 0.68 -8.77
N GLY A 85 -9.57 0.10 -7.73
CA GLY A 85 -10.13 -1.07 -7.03
C GLY A 85 -11.53 -0.81 -6.46
N GLU A 86 -11.72 0.31 -5.76
CA GLU A 86 -13.02 0.72 -5.20
C GLU A 86 -14.10 0.83 -6.28
N LYS A 87 -13.77 1.40 -7.45
CA LYS A 87 -14.70 1.49 -8.59
C LYS A 87 -15.09 0.12 -9.14
N VAL A 88 -14.19 -0.86 -9.11
CA VAL A 88 -14.49 -2.22 -9.55
C VAL A 88 -15.33 -2.96 -8.50
N MET A 89 -15.01 -2.81 -7.22
CA MET A 89 -15.76 -3.41 -6.11
C MET A 89 -17.22 -2.92 -6.02
N ALA A 90 -17.48 -1.69 -6.47
CA ALA A 90 -18.81 -1.10 -6.55
C ALA A 90 -19.67 -1.62 -7.72
N LYS A 91 -19.11 -2.41 -8.64
CA LYS A 91 -19.87 -3.01 -9.74
C LYS A 91 -20.64 -4.24 -9.29
N ASP A 92 -21.72 -4.51 -10.02
CA ASP A 92 -22.40 -5.81 -9.94
C ASP A 92 -21.57 -6.86 -10.70
N ALA A 93 -21.23 -7.95 -10.03
CA ALA A 93 -20.38 -9.01 -10.53
C ALA A 93 -20.76 -10.33 -9.86
N THR A 94 -20.53 -11.45 -10.55
CA THR A 94 -20.62 -12.76 -9.90
C THR A 94 -19.58 -12.87 -8.78
N PRO A 95 -19.79 -13.75 -7.78
CA PRO A 95 -18.80 -13.96 -6.72
C PRO A 95 -17.40 -14.23 -7.25
N GLU A 96 -17.26 -15.09 -8.27
CA GLU A 96 -15.98 -15.43 -8.88
C GLU A 96 -15.38 -14.25 -9.64
N GLY A 97 -16.21 -13.46 -10.34
CA GLY A 97 -15.77 -12.25 -11.04
C GLY A 97 -15.28 -11.17 -10.09
N MET A 98 -15.93 -11.02 -8.93
CA MET A 98 -15.50 -10.10 -7.88
C MET A 98 -14.18 -10.56 -7.25
N ASP A 99 -14.02 -11.85 -6.94
CA ASP A 99 -12.76 -12.38 -6.40
C ASP A 99 -11.59 -12.21 -7.38
N ALA A 100 -11.81 -12.46 -8.67
CA ALA A 100 -10.79 -12.22 -9.70
C ALA A 100 -10.40 -10.72 -9.79
N ALA A 101 -11.37 -9.83 -9.65
CA ALA A 101 -11.12 -8.39 -9.62
C ALA A 101 -10.33 -7.95 -8.37
N LEU A 102 -10.65 -8.49 -7.20
CA LEU A 102 -9.92 -8.22 -5.95
C LEU A 102 -8.46 -8.69 -6.05
N ILE A 103 -8.22 -9.88 -6.60
CA ILE A 103 -6.87 -10.40 -6.86
C ILE A 103 -6.10 -9.47 -7.80
N ALA A 104 -6.71 -9.07 -8.91
CA ALA A 104 -6.07 -8.17 -9.86
C ALA A 104 -5.74 -6.79 -9.24
N GLY A 105 -6.62 -6.27 -8.38
CA GLY A 105 -6.38 -5.04 -7.61
C GLY A 105 -5.23 -5.18 -6.63
N ALA A 106 -5.24 -6.25 -5.83
CA ALA A 106 -4.16 -6.54 -4.87
C ALA A 106 -2.81 -6.67 -5.57
N GLN A 107 -2.71 -7.41 -6.68
CA GLN A 107 -1.44 -7.55 -7.41
C GLN A 107 -0.87 -6.23 -7.94
N LYS A 108 -1.72 -5.26 -8.32
CA LYS A 108 -1.26 -3.92 -8.71
C LYS A 108 -0.66 -3.17 -7.53
N VAL A 109 -1.27 -3.29 -6.35
CA VAL A 109 -0.72 -2.77 -5.09
C VAL A 109 0.63 -3.42 -4.82
N GLU A 110 0.72 -4.75 -4.81
CA GLU A 110 1.98 -5.46 -4.52
C GLU A 110 3.11 -5.04 -5.46
N HIS A 111 2.84 -4.94 -6.77
CA HIS A 111 3.87 -4.52 -7.73
C HIS A 111 4.32 -3.07 -7.52
N TYR A 112 3.41 -2.19 -7.10
CA TYR A 112 3.77 -0.83 -6.73
C TYR A 112 4.68 -0.84 -5.50
N GLU A 113 4.33 -1.60 -4.47
CA GLU A 113 5.12 -1.70 -3.24
C GLU A 113 6.48 -2.36 -3.46
N ILE A 114 6.57 -3.41 -4.27
CA ILE A 114 7.86 -4.04 -4.66
C ILE A 114 8.78 -3.01 -5.32
N SER A 115 8.23 -2.15 -6.18
CA SER A 115 9.02 -1.09 -6.81
C SER A 115 9.50 -0.06 -5.79
N GLY A 116 8.62 0.39 -4.88
CA GLY A 116 8.97 1.38 -3.86
C GLY A 116 9.99 0.86 -2.86
N TYR A 117 9.73 -0.31 -2.26
CA TYR A 117 10.66 -0.95 -1.31
C TYR A 117 12.00 -1.31 -1.97
N GLY A 118 11.98 -1.78 -3.21
CA GLY A 118 13.20 -2.09 -3.96
C GLY A 118 14.10 -0.85 -4.16
N SER A 119 13.50 0.29 -4.51
CA SER A 119 14.22 1.57 -4.62
C SER A 119 14.74 2.05 -3.26
N ALA A 120 13.88 2.11 -2.24
CA ALA A 120 14.24 2.59 -0.91
C ALA A 120 15.39 1.77 -0.29
N ALA A 121 15.36 0.45 -0.42
CA ALA A 121 16.41 -0.44 0.07
C ALA A 121 17.75 -0.24 -0.64
N HIS A 122 17.76 0.21 -1.90
CA HIS A 122 18.99 0.48 -2.64
C HIS A 122 19.63 1.83 -2.27
N TYR A 123 18.83 2.79 -1.76
CA TYR A 123 19.32 4.10 -1.32
C TYR A 123 19.78 4.12 0.15
N ALA A 124 19.45 3.07 0.91
CA ALA A 124 19.79 2.89 2.31
C ALA A 124 21.28 2.59 2.55
#